data_AF-A0A9P0AEP6-F1
#
_entry.id   AF-A0A9P0AEP6-F1
#
_cell.length_a   1.000
_cell.length_b   1.000
_cell.length_c   1.000
_cell.angle_alpha   90.00
_cell.angle_beta   90.00
_cell.angle_gamma   90.00
#
_symmetry.space_group_name_H-M   'P 1'
#
loop_
_entity.id
_entity.type
_entity.pdbx_description
1 polymer ?
#
loop_
_entity_poly.entity_id
_entity_poly.type
_entity_poly.pdbx_seq_one_letter_code
_entity_poly.pdbx_strand_id
1 'polypeptide(L)'
;MMNDNVNREDPNIWISHWEQQCIDHLEDEPDYESQLQTERDLASHKAWTNFQSAATAVAQLYRDRLHEAPSLWQPFQAAAGSVTTLYKDTTEAMKRAGELGMQCGYQRRNKELLNWARKKRKTICREDLISYLAGKPLPPRSHHTHFRSSPRPRLVVTSSIDNSGHNSRSNVYLPNNFSISNSSVSTPGDENFVMFKEALSHPSANNVSIFRRSRGAELCAFVSNEIARNCGVKRNSSSPTMDVNMDSPTQTKRPRYM
;
A
#
# COMPACT_ATOMS: atom_id res chain seq x y z
N MET A 1 -61.61 16.49 15.93
CA MET A 1 -61.57 15.27 15.11
C MET A 1 -60.26 15.29 14.35
N MET A 2 -59.33 14.43 14.74
CA MET A 2 -58.09 14.16 14.02
C MET A 2 -58.41 13.39 12.73
N ASN A 3 -57.77 13.77 11.62
CA ASN A 3 -57.15 12.83 10.67
C ASN A 3 -56.52 13.60 9.49
N ASP A 4 -55.39 14.25 9.74
CA ASP A 4 -54.44 14.61 8.69
C ASP A 4 -53.38 13.49 8.60
N ASN A 5 -53.81 12.28 8.24
CA ASN A 5 -52.90 11.18 7.90
C ASN A 5 -52.85 11.04 6.38
N VAL A 6 -52.42 12.11 5.70
CA VAL A 6 -52.06 12.04 4.28
C VAL A 6 -50.64 11.53 4.20
N ASN A 7 -50.54 10.20 4.21
CA ASN A 7 -49.65 9.42 3.37
C ASN A 7 -48.26 10.08 3.15
N ARG A 8 -47.37 9.98 4.15
CA ARG A 8 -45.93 9.91 3.83
C ARG A 8 -45.78 8.63 3.03
N GLU A 9 -45.73 8.73 1.71
CA GLU A 9 -45.29 7.63 0.86
C GLU A 9 -43.95 7.15 1.40
N ASP A 10 -43.93 6.01 2.09
CA ASP A 10 -42.69 5.40 2.54
C ASP A 10 -41.84 5.13 1.31
N PRO A 11 -40.66 5.76 1.17
CA PRO A 11 -39.77 5.53 0.03
C PRO A 11 -39.26 4.07 -0.05
N ASN A 12 -39.57 3.27 0.97
CA ASN A 12 -39.23 1.85 1.12
C ASN A 12 -40.17 0.88 0.40
N ILE A 13 -41.30 1.32 -0.15
CA ILE A 13 -42.32 0.41 -0.75
C ILE A 13 -41.78 -0.36 -1.99
N TRP A 14 -40.65 0.06 -2.56
CA TRP A 14 -40.10 -0.47 -3.81
C TRP A 14 -38.75 -1.21 -3.66
N ILE A 15 -38.28 -1.44 -2.43
CA ILE A 15 -37.03 -2.14 -2.18
C ILE A 15 -37.33 -3.63 -2.03
N SER A 16 -36.74 -4.46 -2.88
CA SER A 16 -36.84 -5.92 -2.79
C SER A 16 -36.22 -6.43 -1.48
N HIS A 17 -36.70 -7.55 -0.95
CA HIS A 17 -36.10 -8.18 0.23
C HIS A 17 -34.59 -8.44 0.06
N TRP A 18 -34.17 -8.84 -1.15
CA TRP A 18 -32.76 -8.98 -1.48
C TRP A 18 -31.98 -7.66 -1.40
N GLU A 19 -32.56 -6.57 -1.91
CA GLU A 19 -31.94 -5.25 -1.86
C GLU A 19 -31.82 -4.77 -0.41
N GLN A 20 -32.83 -5.04 0.43
CA GLN A 20 -32.79 -4.71 1.84
C GLN A 20 -31.65 -5.46 2.56
N GLN A 21 -31.45 -6.76 2.29
CA GLN A 21 -30.32 -7.51 2.86
C GLN A 21 -28.96 -6.91 2.48
N CYS A 22 -28.79 -6.45 1.24
CA CYS A 22 -27.57 -5.79 0.80
C CYS A 22 -27.35 -4.44 1.49
N ILE A 23 -28.44 -3.70 1.73
CA ILE A 23 -28.42 -2.43 2.46
C ILE A 23 -28.00 -2.65 3.90
N ASP A 24 -28.65 -3.59 4.58
CA ASP A 24 -28.37 -3.92 5.99
C ASP A 24 -26.91 -4.32 6.16
N HIS A 25 -26.37 -5.16 5.26
CA HIS A 25 -24.96 -5.54 5.28
C HIS A 25 -23.99 -4.34 5.17
N LEU A 26 -24.32 -3.33 4.36
CA LEU A 26 -23.50 -2.11 4.22
C LEU A 26 -23.63 -1.17 5.44
N GLU A 27 -24.77 -1.18 6.11
CA GLU A 27 -25.01 -0.38 7.32
C GLU A 27 -24.39 -1.01 8.56
N ASP A 28 -24.29 -2.34 8.60
CA ASP A 28 -23.64 -3.13 9.66
C ASP A 28 -22.09 -3.15 9.57
N GLU A 29 -21.50 -2.57 8.51
CA GLU A 29 -20.05 -2.49 8.40
C GLU A 29 -19.44 -1.68 9.57
N PRO A 30 -18.28 -2.12 10.11
CA PRO A 30 -17.62 -1.41 11.19
C PRO A 30 -17.17 -0.02 10.74
N ASP A 31 -17.07 0.94 11.67
CA ASP A 31 -16.59 2.29 11.36
C ASP A 31 -15.08 2.29 11.11
N TYR A 32 -14.69 2.12 9.83
CA TYR A 32 -13.29 2.08 9.42
C TYR A 32 -12.59 3.43 9.54
N GLU A 33 -13.31 4.56 9.46
CA GLU A 33 -12.72 5.90 9.62
C GLU A 33 -12.27 6.09 11.09
N SER A 34 -13.14 5.75 12.03
CA SER A 34 -12.81 5.80 13.47
C SER A 34 -11.68 4.83 13.84
N GLN A 35 -11.69 3.61 13.28
CA GLN A 35 -10.59 2.65 13.46
C GLN A 35 -9.27 3.16 12.87
N LEU A 36 -9.29 3.74 11.67
CA LEU A 36 -8.11 4.32 11.04
C LEU A 36 -7.53 5.46 11.87
N GLN A 37 -8.39 6.33 12.40
CA GLN A 37 -7.94 7.42 13.27
C GLN A 37 -7.30 6.88 14.55
N THR A 38 -7.95 5.92 15.20
CA THR A 38 -7.43 5.27 16.40
C THR A 38 -6.08 4.58 16.14
N GLU A 39 -5.95 3.83 15.04
CA GLU A 39 -4.70 3.18 14.67
C GLU A 39 -3.60 4.20 14.36
N ARG A 40 -3.92 5.34 13.72
CA ARG A 40 -2.93 6.41 13.47
C ARG A 40 -2.44 7.06 14.75
N ASP A 41 -3.33 7.31 15.71
CA ASP A 41 -2.97 7.89 17.00
C ASP A 41 -2.11 6.91 17.82
N LEU A 42 -2.50 5.63 17.86
CA LEU A 42 -1.74 4.56 18.50
C LEU A 42 -0.36 4.37 17.86
N ALA A 43 -0.30 4.32 16.52
CA ALA A 43 0.94 4.19 15.76
C ALA A 43 1.88 5.37 16.03
N SER A 44 1.36 6.59 16.05
CA SER A 44 2.13 7.80 16.31
C SER A 44 2.72 7.79 17.72
N HIS A 45 1.90 7.45 18.72
CA HIS A 45 2.34 7.35 20.10
C HIS A 45 3.40 6.25 20.28
N LYS A 46 3.17 5.06 19.70
CA LYS A 46 4.11 3.93 19.77
C LYS A 46 5.43 4.25 19.06
N ALA A 47 5.37 4.86 17.88
CA ALA A 47 6.55 5.29 17.14
C ALA A 47 7.38 6.29 17.94
N TRP A 48 6.72 7.25 18.60
CA TRP A 48 7.39 8.22 19.48
C TRP A 48 8.11 7.53 20.64
N THR A 49 7.43 6.64 21.36
CA THR A 49 8.04 5.90 22.48
C THR A 49 9.20 5.03 22.04
N ASN A 50 9.07 4.31 20.91
CA ASN A 50 10.14 3.51 20.34
C ASN A 50 11.33 4.39 19.90
N PHE A 51 11.06 5.58 19.35
CA PHE A 51 12.08 6.54 19.00
C PHE A 51 12.84 7.03 20.24
N GLN A 52 12.13 7.38 21.31
CA GLN A 52 12.76 7.79 22.57
C GLN A 52 13.65 6.68 23.15
N SER A 53 13.18 5.43 23.13
CA SER A 53 13.95 4.26 23.57
C SER A 53 15.21 4.08 22.72
N ALA A 54 15.09 4.16 21.40
CA ALA A 54 16.22 4.06 20.48
C ALA A 54 17.25 5.20 20.68
N ALA A 55 16.78 6.44 20.75
CA ALA A 55 17.63 7.61 20.99
C ALA A 55 18.35 7.51 22.34
N THR A 56 17.67 7.07 23.39
CA THR A 56 18.26 6.89 24.73
C THR A 56 19.33 5.81 24.71
N ALA A 57 19.08 4.67 24.07
CA ALA A 57 20.07 3.59 23.96
C ALA A 57 21.31 4.02 23.17
N VAL A 58 21.14 4.79 22.09
CA VAL A 58 22.26 5.36 21.31
C VAL A 58 23.04 6.40 22.12
N ALA A 59 22.35 7.27 22.86
CA ALA A 59 22.99 8.27 23.72
C ALA A 59 23.78 7.61 24.87
N GLN A 60 23.24 6.53 25.45
CA GLN A 60 23.93 5.73 26.45
C GLN A 60 25.21 5.12 25.89
N LEU A 61 25.16 4.54 24.68
CA LEU A 61 26.34 3.99 24.01
C LEU A 61 27.44 5.04 23.82
N TYR A 62 27.08 6.27 23.46
CA TYR A 62 28.04 7.36 23.34
C TYR A 62 28.64 7.76 24.70
N ARG A 63 27.81 7.87 25.75
CA ARG A 63 28.29 8.15 27.11
C ARG A 63 29.24 7.07 27.63
N ASP A 64 28.89 5.79 27.49
CA ASP A 64 29.71 4.69 27.99
C ASP A 64 31.06 4.59 27.26
N ARG A 65 31.10 5.02 26.00
CA ARG A 65 32.34 5.15 25.23
C ARG A 65 33.25 6.26 25.79
N LEU A 66 32.70 7.39 26.21
CA LEU A 66 33.48 8.50 26.78
C LEU A 66 34.05 8.16 28.16
N HIS A 67 33.39 7.29 28.91
CA HIS A 67 33.82 6.85 30.24
C HIS A 67 34.67 5.57 30.22
N GLU A 68 35.16 5.14 29.04
CA GLU A 68 35.98 3.93 28.85
C GLU A 68 35.38 2.69 29.51
N ALA A 69 34.07 2.50 29.38
CA ALA A 69 33.38 1.37 29.96
C ALA A 69 34.01 0.04 29.48
N PRO A 70 34.18 -0.96 30.38
CA PRO A 70 34.95 -2.17 30.09
C PRO A 70 34.32 -3.07 29.00
N SER A 71 33.05 -2.85 28.65
CA SER A 71 32.38 -3.53 27.53
C SER A 71 31.31 -2.64 26.91
N LEU A 72 31.53 -2.24 25.65
CA LEU A 72 30.53 -1.50 24.85
C LEU A 72 29.57 -2.43 24.10
N TRP A 73 29.80 -3.74 24.16
CA TRP A 73 29.02 -4.70 23.40
C TRP A 73 27.56 -4.77 23.85
N GLN A 74 27.30 -4.79 25.16
CA GLN A 74 25.94 -4.82 25.69
C GLN A 74 25.15 -3.53 25.35
N PRO A 75 25.69 -2.31 25.59
CA PRO A 75 25.05 -1.07 25.13
C PRO A 75 24.79 -1.04 23.62
N PHE A 76 25.72 -1.59 22.82
CA PHE A 76 25.57 -1.69 21.38
C PHE A 76 24.41 -2.61 20.99
N GLN A 77 24.31 -3.79 21.61
CA GLN A 77 23.19 -4.70 21.38
C GLN A 77 21.85 -4.06 21.75
N ALA A 78 21.80 -3.32 22.87
CA ALA A 78 20.58 -2.62 23.30
C ALA A 78 20.18 -1.54 22.29
N ALA A 79 21.12 -0.73 21.81
CA ALA A 79 20.87 0.30 20.80
C ALA A 79 20.45 -0.27 19.44
N ALA A 80 21.14 -1.31 18.96
CA ALA A 80 20.77 -1.98 17.71
C ALA A 80 19.38 -2.64 17.82
N GLY A 81 19.07 -3.25 18.97
CA GLY A 81 17.78 -3.87 19.25
C GLY A 81 16.63 -2.85 19.24
N SER A 82 16.79 -1.72 19.93
CA SER A 82 15.75 -0.67 19.98
C SER A 82 15.53 -0.01 18.61
N VAL A 83 16.58 0.24 17.83
CA VAL A 83 16.46 0.73 16.43
C VAL A 83 15.73 -0.28 15.54
N THR A 84 16.03 -1.58 15.69
CA THR A 84 15.36 -2.64 14.93
C THR A 84 13.87 -2.72 15.27
N THR A 85 13.53 -2.64 16.56
CA THR A 85 12.14 -2.59 17.02
C THR A 85 11.41 -1.37 16.49
N LEU A 86 12.04 -0.18 16.54
CA LEU A 86 11.49 1.04 15.96
C LEU A 86 11.15 0.87 14.48
N TYR A 87 12.11 0.37 13.68
CA TYR A 87 11.89 0.15 12.25
C TYR A 87 10.77 -0.86 11.97
N LYS A 88 10.79 -2.00 12.68
CA LYS A 88 9.79 -3.06 12.50
C LYS A 88 8.39 -2.54 12.84
N ASP A 89 8.23 -1.94 14.01
CA ASP A 89 6.92 -1.49 14.51
C ASP A 89 6.34 -0.36 13.64
N THR A 90 7.17 0.59 13.20
CA THR A 90 6.72 1.67 12.31
C THR A 90 6.33 1.15 10.93
N THR A 91 7.09 0.22 10.37
CA THR A 91 6.75 -0.41 9.09
C THR A 91 5.45 -1.21 9.17
N GLU A 92 5.24 -1.95 10.27
CA GLU A 92 4.02 -2.71 10.50
C GLU A 92 2.80 -1.79 10.67
N ALA A 93 2.95 -0.71 11.43
CA ALA A 93 1.90 0.29 11.61
C ALA A 93 1.51 0.97 10.28
N MET A 94 2.49 1.32 9.43
CA MET A 94 2.22 1.86 8.09
C MET A 94 1.41 0.91 7.23
N LYS A 95 1.74 -0.39 7.26
CA LYS A 95 0.98 -1.41 6.52
C LYS A 95 -0.46 -1.52 7.04
N ARG A 96 -0.65 -1.57 8.37
CA ARG A 96 -1.98 -1.68 8.97
C ARG A 96 -2.85 -0.46 8.68
N ALA A 97 -2.27 0.74 8.81
CA ALA A 97 -2.95 1.98 8.44
C ALA A 97 -3.29 2.04 6.94
N GLY A 98 -2.42 1.51 6.07
CA GLY A 98 -2.68 1.39 4.64
C GLY A 98 -3.89 0.51 4.33
N GLU A 99 -3.98 -0.68 4.94
CA GLU A 99 -5.11 -1.59 4.78
C GLU A 99 -6.42 -0.96 5.28
N LEU A 100 -6.42 -0.38 6.49
CA LEU A 100 -7.58 0.34 7.03
C LEU A 100 -7.99 1.51 6.15
N GLY A 101 -7.02 2.23 5.56
CA GLY A 101 -7.27 3.31 4.61
C GLY A 101 -8.00 2.83 3.35
N MET A 102 -7.65 1.64 2.83
CA MET A 102 -8.38 1.06 1.70
C MET A 102 -9.82 0.70 2.09
N GLN A 103 -10.02 0.05 3.25
CA GLN A 103 -11.35 -0.32 3.73
C GLN A 103 -12.23 0.91 3.98
N CYS A 104 -11.67 1.95 4.59
CA CYS A 104 -12.33 3.25 4.75
C CYS A 104 -12.74 3.86 3.40
N GLY A 105 -11.87 3.75 2.38
CA GLY A 105 -12.19 4.20 1.02
C GLY A 105 -13.33 3.42 0.38
N TYR A 106 -13.33 2.09 0.51
CA TYR A 106 -14.44 1.25 0.04
C TYR A 106 -15.74 1.59 0.75
N GLN A 107 -15.72 1.71 2.07
CA GLN A 107 -16.89 2.05 2.87
C GLN A 107 -17.46 3.42 2.49
N ARG A 108 -16.62 4.47 2.37
CA ARG A 108 -17.07 5.81 1.97
C ARG A 108 -17.73 5.77 0.58
N ARG A 109 -17.06 5.15 -0.41
CA ARG A 109 -17.61 5.00 -1.76
C ARG A 109 -18.94 4.25 -1.74
N ASN A 110 -19.02 3.13 -1.03
CA ASN A 110 -20.22 2.31 -0.96
C ASN A 110 -21.39 3.08 -0.32
N LYS A 111 -21.14 3.82 0.78
CA LYS A 111 -22.13 4.69 1.42
C LYS A 111 -22.64 5.78 0.48
N GLU A 112 -21.76 6.43 -0.28
CA GLU A 112 -22.16 7.46 -1.25
C GLU A 112 -22.99 6.89 -2.41
N LEU A 113 -22.59 5.73 -2.95
CA LEU A 113 -23.34 5.03 -3.99
C LEU A 113 -24.69 4.53 -3.49
N LEU A 114 -24.75 3.99 -2.27
CA LEU A 114 -26.01 3.57 -1.64
C LEU A 114 -26.95 4.77 -1.43
N ASN A 115 -26.43 5.88 -0.92
CA ASN A 115 -27.19 7.12 -0.79
C ASN A 115 -27.71 7.65 -2.12
N TRP A 116 -26.94 7.47 -3.22
CA TRP A 116 -27.42 7.75 -4.56
C TRP A 116 -28.52 6.78 -5.01
N ALA A 117 -28.35 5.47 -4.80
CA ALA A 117 -29.30 4.44 -5.21
C ALA A 117 -30.67 4.58 -4.51
N ARG A 118 -30.67 5.09 -3.28
CA ARG A 118 -31.88 5.44 -2.50
C ARG A 118 -32.66 6.64 -3.08
N LYS A 119 -32.10 7.43 -4.01
CA LYS A 119 -32.80 8.59 -4.60
C LYS A 119 -33.83 8.18 -5.64
N LYS A 120 -34.94 8.94 -5.72
CA LYS A 120 -36.03 8.74 -6.69
C LYS A 120 -35.57 8.82 -8.16
N ARG A 121 -34.53 9.61 -8.46
CA ARG A 121 -33.89 9.66 -9.80
C ARG A 121 -32.63 8.81 -9.80
N LYS A 122 -32.76 7.59 -10.32
CA LYS A 122 -31.70 6.57 -10.36
C LYS A 122 -30.81 6.63 -11.61
N THR A 123 -30.76 7.76 -12.31
CA THR A 123 -29.88 7.95 -13.49
C THR A 123 -28.82 9.01 -13.19
N ILE A 124 -27.56 8.72 -13.53
CA ILE A 124 -26.44 9.67 -13.47
C ILE A 124 -26.08 10.06 -14.91
N CYS A 125 -26.05 11.36 -15.20
CA CYS A 125 -25.53 11.85 -16.48
C CYS A 125 -24.02 11.61 -16.57
N ARG A 126 -23.51 11.30 -17.77
CA ARG A 126 -22.08 11.01 -17.96
C ARG A 126 -21.19 12.15 -17.48
N GLU A 127 -21.59 13.38 -17.77
CA GLU A 127 -20.88 14.60 -17.44
C GLU A 127 -20.85 14.82 -15.92
N ASP A 128 -21.99 14.57 -15.25
CA ASP A 128 -22.11 14.64 -13.79
C ASP A 128 -21.21 13.59 -13.11
N LEU A 129 -21.17 12.37 -13.64
CA LEU A 129 -20.30 11.30 -13.12
C LEU A 129 -18.81 11.65 -13.30
N ILE A 130 -18.41 12.13 -14.47
CA ILE A 130 -17.02 12.51 -14.74
C ILE A 130 -16.59 13.67 -13.84
N SER A 131 -17.44 14.69 -13.66
CA SER A 131 -17.16 15.79 -12.74
C SER A 131 -17.02 15.30 -11.30
N TYR A 132 -17.93 14.44 -10.84
CA TYR A 132 -17.88 13.85 -9.50
C TYR A 132 -16.60 13.04 -9.27
N LEU A 133 -16.23 12.13 -10.19
CA LEU A 133 -14.99 11.35 -10.10
C LEU A 133 -13.72 12.21 -10.15
N ALA A 134 -13.77 13.34 -10.87
CA ALA A 134 -12.67 14.29 -10.95
C ALA A 134 -12.60 15.25 -9.74
N GLY A 135 -13.54 15.19 -8.79
CA GLY A 135 -13.64 16.16 -7.70
C GLY A 135 -13.93 17.59 -8.17
N LYS A 136 -14.51 17.73 -9.36
CA LYS A 136 -14.83 19.02 -9.98
C LYS A 136 -16.29 19.40 -9.71
N PRO A 137 -16.61 20.70 -9.66
CA PRO A 137 -18.01 21.13 -9.57
C PRO A 137 -18.81 20.60 -10.76
N LEU A 138 -20.12 20.41 -10.55
CA LEU A 138 -21.03 19.98 -11.60
C LEU A 138 -20.94 20.94 -12.80
N PRO A 139 -20.94 20.44 -14.05
CA PRO A 139 -20.92 21.29 -15.21
C PRO A 139 -22.10 22.27 -15.15
N PRO A 140 -21.93 23.54 -15.55
CA PRO A 140 -23.05 24.45 -15.70
C PRO A 140 -24.09 23.78 -16.59
N ARG A 141 -25.27 23.50 -16.04
CA ARG A 141 -26.37 22.96 -16.83
C ARG A 141 -26.75 24.03 -17.83
N SER A 142 -26.31 23.87 -19.07
CA SER A 142 -26.86 24.67 -20.15
C SER A 142 -28.36 24.44 -20.11
N HIS A 143 -29.12 25.48 -19.82
CA HIS A 143 -30.59 25.52 -19.91
C HIS A 143 -30.99 25.43 -21.39
N HIS A 144 -30.50 24.41 -22.10
CA HIS A 144 -31.12 23.96 -23.32
C HIS A 144 -32.47 23.36 -22.92
N THR A 145 -33.44 24.25 -22.86
CA THR A 145 -34.81 24.07 -23.31
C THR A 145 -34.78 23.31 -24.65
N HIS A 146 -34.50 22.01 -24.61
CA HIS A 146 -34.86 21.13 -25.69
C HIS A 146 -36.36 20.95 -25.59
N PHE A 147 -37.05 21.92 -26.22
CA PHE A 147 -38.15 21.64 -27.13
C PHE A 147 -38.00 20.20 -27.61
N ARG A 148 -38.91 19.37 -27.13
CA ARG A 148 -39.05 17.97 -27.46
C ARG A 148 -39.55 17.86 -28.91
N SER A 149 -38.81 18.41 -29.86
CA SER A 149 -38.99 18.14 -31.29
C SER A 149 -38.46 16.74 -31.56
N SER A 150 -39.25 15.76 -31.12
CA SER A 150 -39.25 14.41 -31.67
C SER A 150 -39.24 14.53 -33.21
N PRO A 151 -38.30 13.89 -33.91
CA PRO A 151 -38.39 13.78 -35.36
C PRO A 151 -39.62 12.94 -35.68
N ARG A 152 -40.69 13.56 -36.19
CA ARG A 152 -41.79 12.83 -36.84
C ARG A 152 -41.15 11.93 -37.92
N PRO A 153 -41.45 10.62 -37.97
CA PRO A 153 -41.07 9.83 -39.12
C PRO A 153 -41.89 10.33 -40.31
N ARG A 154 -41.25 11.07 -41.21
CA ARG A 154 -41.85 11.41 -42.50
C ARG A 154 -41.81 10.13 -43.33
N LEU A 155 -42.93 9.42 -43.39
CA LEU A 155 -43.13 8.31 -44.31
C LEU A 155 -42.92 8.84 -45.73
N VAL A 156 -41.77 8.52 -46.32
CA VAL A 156 -41.54 8.69 -47.75
C VAL A 156 -42.01 7.39 -48.40
N VAL A 157 -43.25 7.41 -48.91
CA VAL A 157 -43.70 6.43 -49.90
C VAL A 157 -42.88 6.71 -51.15
N THR A 158 -41.91 5.83 -51.47
CA THR A 158 -41.27 5.84 -52.77
C THR A 158 -42.07 4.90 -53.68
N SER A 159 -42.89 5.51 -54.53
CA SER A 159 -43.45 4.86 -55.71
C SER A 159 -42.36 4.75 -56.77
N SER A 160 -42.22 3.54 -57.29
CA SER A 160 -41.31 3.02 -58.31
C SER A 160 -41.07 3.95 -59.50
N ILE A 161 -39.85 3.90 -60.06
CA ILE A 161 -39.57 3.80 -61.50
C ILE A 161 -38.14 3.24 -61.68
N ASP A 162 -38.06 2.23 -62.53
CA ASP A 162 -36.87 1.51 -63.00
C ASP A 162 -35.85 2.43 -63.70
N ASN A 163 -34.55 2.09 -63.65
CA ASN A 163 -33.76 1.71 -64.84
C ASN A 163 -32.26 1.46 -64.51
N SER A 164 -31.82 0.24 -64.81
CA SER A 164 -30.50 -0.25 -65.29
C SER A 164 -29.16 0.39 -64.86
N GLY A 165 -28.24 -0.48 -64.42
CA GLY A 165 -26.80 -0.28 -64.69
C GLY A 165 -25.80 -0.88 -63.70
N HIS A 166 -25.35 -2.11 -63.99
CA HIS A 166 -24.04 -2.70 -63.67
C HIS A 166 -23.59 -3.00 -62.22
N ASN A 167 -23.71 -4.29 -61.88
CA ASN A 167 -22.59 -5.22 -61.68
C ASN A 167 -21.51 -4.89 -60.62
N SER A 168 -21.58 -5.57 -59.46
CA SER A 168 -20.49 -6.43 -58.96
C SER A 168 -20.97 -7.25 -57.77
N ARG A 169 -21.01 -8.57 -57.96
CA ARG A 169 -21.24 -9.60 -56.95
C ARG A 169 -19.94 -9.88 -56.19
N SER A 170 -20.03 -10.05 -54.87
CA SER A 170 -19.32 -11.15 -54.20
C SER A 170 -20.09 -11.55 -52.94
N ASN A 171 -20.70 -12.72 -53.01
CA ASN A 171 -21.46 -13.37 -51.95
C ASN A 171 -20.67 -14.63 -51.60
N VAL A 172 -20.15 -14.78 -50.37
CA VAL A 172 -19.65 -16.08 -49.88
C VAL A 172 -19.98 -16.25 -48.40
N TYR A 173 -21.05 -17.01 -48.19
CA TYR A 173 -21.36 -18.00 -47.17
C TYR A 173 -20.51 -18.11 -45.88
N LEU A 174 -21.24 -18.05 -44.76
CA LEU A 174 -20.94 -18.72 -43.49
C LEU A 174 -20.67 -20.22 -43.66
N PRO A 175 -20.01 -20.83 -42.66
CA PRO A 175 -20.62 -21.97 -42.01
C PRO A 175 -20.69 -21.80 -40.49
N ASN A 176 -21.88 -22.12 -39.96
CA ASN A 176 -22.14 -22.44 -38.58
C ASN A 176 -21.85 -23.94 -38.39
N ASN A 177 -21.07 -24.33 -37.39
CA ASN A 177 -21.26 -25.60 -36.66
C ASN A 177 -20.52 -25.59 -35.32
N PHE A 178 -21.30 -25.69 -34.26
CA PHE A 178 -20.89 -25.90 -32.88
C PHE A 178 -20.27 -27.29 -32.70
N SER A 179 -19.16 -27.35 -31.96
CA SER A 179 -18.78 -28.53 -31.17
C SER A 179 -18.14 -28.03 -29.87
N ILE A 180 -18.75 -28.43 -28.76
CA ILE A 180 -18.43 -28.06 -27.38
C ILE A 180 -17.28 -28.95 -26.87
N SER A 181 -16.20 -28.35 -26.39
CA SER A 181 -15.46 -28.81 -25.20
C SER A 181 -14.34 -27.83 -24.78
N ASN A 182 -14.50 -27.22 -23.60
CA ASN A 182 -13.53 -26.65 -22.65
C ASN A 182 -12.12 -26.22 -23.13
N SER A 183 -11.83 -24.92 -23.08
CA SER A 183 -10.88 -24.28 -22.14
C SER A 183 -10.53 -22.84 -22.53
N SER A 184 -10.70 -21.93 -21.56
CA SER A 184 -10.12 -20.57 -21.40
C SER A 184 -9.83 -19.71 -22.66
N VAL A 185 -10.72 -18.76 -22.94
CA VAL A 185 -10.51 -17.65 -23.90
C VAL A 185 -9.67 -16.54 -23.27
N SER A 186 -8.58 -16.21 -23.98
CA SER A 186 -7.65 -15.11 -23.76
C SER A 186 -8.25 -13.77 -24.21
N THR A 187 -7.97 -12.70 -23.46
CA THR A 187 -8.36 -11.32 -23.80
C THR A 187 -7.13 -10.61 -24.41
N PRO A 188 -7.27 -9.70 -25.40
CA PRO A 188 -6.14 -9.03 -26.04
C PRO A 188 -5.54 -7.98 -25.09
N GLY A 189 -4.60 -8.43 -24.28
CA GLY A 189 -3.81 -7.67 -23.30
C GLY A 189 -2.68 -8.50 -22.68
N ASP A 190 -2.68 -9.82 -22.93
CA ASP A 190 -1.76 -10.78 -22.32
C ASP A 190 -0.44 -11.02 -23.09
N GLU A 191 -0.19 -10.37 -24.23
CA GLU A 191 1.09 -10.58 -24.97
C GLU A 191 2.32 -10.24 -24.11
N ASN A 192 2.24 -9.20 -23.27
CA ASN A 192 3.32 -8.81 -22.37
C ASN A 192 3.48 -9.75 -21.16
N PHE A 193 2.43 -10.49 -20.80
CA PHE A 193 2.46 -11.38 -19.63
C PHE A 193 2.82 -12.82 -20.00
N VAL A 194 2.54 -13.24 -21.24
CA VAL A 194 2.94 -14.54 -21.77
C VAL A 194 4.45 -14.61 -21.96
N MET A 195 5.07 -13.58 -22.56
CA MET A 195 6.52 -13.51 -22.74
C MET A 195 7.28 -13.44 -21.39
N PHE A 196 6.69 -12.79 -20.37
CA PHE A 196 7.23 -12.76 -19.01
C PHE A 196 7.10 -14.11 -18.28
N LYS A 197 5.97 -14.81 -18.47
CA LYS A 197 5.77 -16.15 -17.91
C LYS A 197 6.66 -17.20 -18.57
N GLU A 198 6.89 -17.09 -19.87
CA GLU A 198 7.79 -17.97 -20.64
C GLU A 198 9.26 -17.81 -20.22
N ALA A 199 9.68 -16.57 -19.90
CA ALA A 199 11.00 -16.32 -19.31
C ALA A 199 11.20 -16.96 -17.92
N LEU A 200 10.10 -17.22 -17.19
CA LEU A 200 10.13 -17.86 -15.88
C LEU A 200 9.97 -19.38 -15.94
N SER A 201 9.57 -19.95 -17.07
CA SER A 201 9.16 -21.35 -17.19
C SER A 201 10.00 -22.17 -18.20
N HIS A 202 11.32 -22.01 -18.20
CA HIS A 202 12.20 -22.97 -18.88
C HIS A 202 12.74 -24.03 -17.90
N PRO A 203 12.53 -25.32 -18.17
CA PRO A 203 13.19 -26.42 -17.48
C PRO A 203 14.50 -26.82 -18.16
N SER A 204 15.53 -27.05 -17.35
CA SER A 204 16.73 -27.86 -17.64
C SER A 204 17.81 -27.29 -18.58
N ALA A 205 18.91 -26.77 -18.01
CA ALA A 205 20.19 -27.50 -17.97
C ALA A 205 21.34 -26.67 -17.32
N ASN A 206 21.81 -27.18 -16.19
CA ASN A 206 23.16 -27.09 -15.61
C ASN A 206 23.71 -25.77 -14.99
N ASN A 207 23.94 -25.89 -13.67
CA ASN A 207 24.88 -25.15 -12.81
C ASN A 207 24.44 -23.90 -12.03
N VAL A 208 23.39 -23.99 -11.21
CA VAL A 208 23.24 -23.09 -10.03
C VAL A 208 22.62 -23.82 -8.82
N SER A 209 23.07 -25.03 -8.52
CA SER A 209 23.15 -25.47 -7.12
C SER A 209 24.47 -24.91 -6.56
N ILE A 210 24.43 -24.06 -5.51
CA ILE A 210 25.51 -23.83 -4.50
C ILE A 210 25.28 -22.50 -3.73
N PHE A 211 24.72 -21.44 -4.31
CA PHE A 211 24.82 -20.10 -3.71
C PHE A 211 23.77 -19.67 -2.67
N ARG A 212 22.70 -20.45 -2.42
CA ARG A 212 21.65 -20.02 -1.46
C ARG A 212 21.73 -20.64 -0.06
N ARG A 213 22.60 -21.62 0.17
CA ARG A 213 22.73 -22.30 1.48
C ARG A 213 23.96 -21.88 2.29
N SER A 214 24.93 -21.20 1.67
CA SER A 214 26.23 -20.86 2.29
C SER A 214 26.23 -19.50 3.03
N ARG A 215 25.38 -18.54 2.63
CA ARG A 215 25.48 -17.15 3.13
C ARG A 215 25.24 -16.97 4.64
N GLY A 216 24.43 -17.83 5.26
CA GLY A 216 24.20 -17.81 6.71
C GLY A 216 25.34 -18.44 7.51
N ALA A 217 25.91 -19.54 7.00
CA ALA A 217 27.06 -20.21 7.62
C ALA A 217 28.34 -19.35 7.51
N GLU A 218 28.52 -18.68 6.37
CA GLU A 218 29.62 -17.73 6.14
C GLU A 218 29.53 -16.52 7.07
N LEU A 219 28.32 -15.97 7.31
CA LEU A 219 28.13 -14.85 8.23
C LEU A 219 28.41 -15.26 9.68
N CYS A 220 27.88 -16.41 10.11
CA CYS A 220 28.17 -16.94 11.44
C CYS A 220 29.66 -17.23 11.63
N ALA A 221 30.32 -17.83 10.63
CA ALA A 221 31.76 -18.09 10.66
C ALA A 221 32.58 -16.78 10.68
N PHE A 222 32.19 -15.79 9.88
CA PHE A 222 32.82 -14.47 9.86
C PHE A 222 32.71 -13.78 11.23
N VAL A 223 31.51 -13.73 11.82
CA VAL A 223 31.29 -13.13 13.15
C VAL A 223 32.09 -13.87 14.22
N SER A 224 32.09 -15.21 14.21
CA SER A 224 32.89 -16.00 15.15
C SER A 224 34.39 -15.77 14.99
N ASN A 225 34.89 -15.66 13.75
CA ASN A 225 36.31 -15.46 13.46
C ASN A 225 36.76 -14.03 13.81
N GLU A 226 35.89 -13.04 13.60
CA GLU A 226 36.12 -11.63 13.96
C GLU A 226 36.14 -11.44 15.49
N ILE A 227 35.26 -12.13 16.23
CA ILE A 227 35.28 -12.17 17.69
C ILE A 227 36.57 -12.84 18.18
N ALA A 228 36.99 -13.95 17.58
CA ALA A 228 38.22 -14.65 17.97
C ALA A 228 39.49 -13.78 17.77
N ARG A 229 39.55 -12.99 16.69
CA ARG A 229 40.64 -12.06 16.42
C ARG A 229 40.72 -10.94 17.44
N ASN A 230 39.59 -10.39 17.85
CA ASN A 230 39.54 -9.27 18.80
C ASN A 230 39.61 -9.71 20.27
N CYS A 231 39.24 -10.95 20.59
CA CYS A 231 39.35 -11.51 21.95
C CYS A 231 40.67 -12.27 22.20
N GLY A 232 41.43 -12.61 21.14
CA GLY A 232 42.66 -13.40 21.19
C GLY A 232 43.97 -12.63 21.44
N VAL A 233 43.95 -11.30 21.58
CA VAL A 233 45.15 -10.50 21.89
C VAL A 233 45.47 -10.56 23.40
N LYS A 234 45.59 -11.79 23.90
CA LYS A 234 46.29 -12.12 25.13
C LYS A 234 47.16 -13.33 24.84
N ARG A 235 48.37 -13.10 24.31
CA ARG A 235 49.64 -13.59 24.88
C ARG A 235 50.86 -13.43 23.95
N ASN A 236 51.91 -12.84 24.53
CA ASN A 236 53.35 -13.06 24.33
C ASN A 236 54.11 -12.14 23.33
N SER A 237 54.55 -10.98 23.84
CA SER A 237 55.81 -10.36 23.43
C SER A 237 56.62 -10.05 24.70
N SER A 238 57.49 -10.98 25.07
CA SER A 238 58.56 -10.77 26.04
C SER A 238 59.82 -10.28 25.32
N SER A 239 60.28 -9.07 25.63
CA SER A 239 61.72 -8.78 25.83
C SER A 239 61.95 -7.46 26.57
N PRO A 240 63.04 -7.35 27.35
CA PRO A 240 63.25 -6.36 28.41
C PRO A 240 63.96 -5.09 27.89
N THR A 241 64.24 -4.13 28.79
CA THR A 241 64.91 -2.81 28.61
C THR A 241 63.89 -1.66 28.53
N MET A 242 63.90 -0.60 29.34
CA MET A 242 64.83 -0.05 30.33
C MET A 242 64.03 0.53 31.49
N ASP A 243 64.50 0.33 32.73
CA ASP A 243 64.17 1.21 33.85
C ASP A 243 64.59 2.64 33.50
N VAL A 244 63.65 3.58 33.55
CA VAL A 244 63.97 4.99 33.66
C VAL A 244 63.35 5.48 34.96
N ASN A 245 64.08 5.23 36.03
CA ASN A 245 63.91 5.89 37.31
C ASN A 245 64.07 7.40 37.10
N MET A 246 62.98 8.15 37.05
CA MET A 246 63.00 9.61 37.11
C MET A 246 62.54 10.04 38.50
N ASP A 247 63.37 9.73 39.49
CA ASP A 247 63.29 10.36 40.79
C ASP A 247 63.79 11.81 40.67
N SER A 248 63.11 12.70 41.38
CA SER A 248 63.17 14.17 41.25
C SER A 248 64.51 14.78 41.67
N PRO A 249 64.83 16.00 41.20
CA PRO A 249 65.54 16.98 42.01
C PRO A 249 64.59 18.11 42.43
N THR A 250 64.44 18.20 43.75
CA THR A 250 64.11 19.39 44.52
C THR A 250 64.65 20.69 43.91
N GLN A 251 63.82 21.75 43.86
CA GLN A 251 64.20 23.13 44.26
C GLN A 251 62.96 23.94 44.66
N THR A 252 62.76 24.04 45.98
CA THR A 252 62.06 25.14 46.63
C THR A 252 62.94 26.39 46.61
N LYS A 253 62.40 27.55 46.19
CA LYS A 253 62.64 28.92 46.70
C LYS A 253 62.37 30.00 45.62
N ARG A 254 61.26 30.74 45.72
CA ARG A 254 61.17 32.13 46.26
C ARG A 254 59.81 32.81 45.97
N PRO A 255 59.40 33.76 46.83
CA PRO A 255 58.08 34.41 46.82
C PRO A 255 58.02 35.62 45.88
N ARG A 256 56.79 36.07 45.56
CA ARG A 256 56.52 37.29 44.77
C ARG A 256 55.46 38.14 45.49
N TYR A 257 55.51 39.45 45.24
CA TYR A 257 54.79 40.59 45.83
C TYR A 257 55.49 41.17 47.07
N MET A 258 56.19 42.31 46.92
CA MET A 258 55.75 43.73 46.77
C MET A 258 55.85 44.40 48.13
#